data_AF-A0A136KGL8-F1
#
_entry.id   AF-A0A136KGL8-F1
#
_cell.length_a   1.000
_cell.length_b   1.000
_cell.length_c   1.000
_cell.angle_alpha   90.00
_cell.angle_beta   90.00
_cell.angle_gamma   90.00
#
_symmetry.space_group_name_H-M   'P 1'
#
loop_
_entity.id
_entity.type
_entity.pdbx_description
1 polymer ?
#
loop_
_entity_poly.entity_id
_entity_poly.type
_entity_poly.pdbx_seq_one_letter_code
_entity_poly.pdbx_strand_id
1 'polypeptide(L)'
;MYTLYIKEIVEDEHGNNPIILSRTAPELVYELFKKEVPEIAGDTVFIKGVVREPGERTKIAVYSKQAGVDPVGACVGQKGIRVKAVNDDLGLDEKIDIIQYNEDDALFIREALSPAKVKDVEVDKKTKVAKVTVDEEQAPLAIGKHGINVNLASKLTGYQLDIIQEQSDQAAVSHKEEISQDAPQATEPVLSEGEDTAPVTEEATATPSEETPSVTEEVSEEAA
;
A
#
# COMPACT_ATOMS: atom_id res chain seq x y z
N MET A 1 -22.37 10.14 -2.47
CA MET A 1 -22.69 11.54 -2.80
C MET A 1 -21.35 12.22 -3.12
N TYR A 2 -21.25 13.14 -4.08
CA TYR A 2 -19.94 13.68 -4.47
C TYR A 2 -19.58 14.95 -3.68
N THR A 3 -18.75 14.83 -2.64
CA THR A 3 -18.21 15.98 -1.91
C THR A 3 -17.12 16.67 -2.75
N LEU A 4 -17.14 18.00 -2.84
CA LEU A 4 -16.25 18.83 -3.67
C LEU A 4 -15.63 19.94 -2.82
N TYR A 5 -14.39 20.33 -3.12
CA TYR A 5 -13.74 21.48 -2.48
C TYR A 5 -13.93 22.73 -3.35
N ILE A 6 -14.36 23.84 -2.75
CA ILE A 6 -14.33 25.16 -3.40
C ILE A 6 -12.89 25.66 -3.31
N LYS A 7 -12.19 25.69 -4.44
CA LYS A 7 -10.80 26.14 -4.52
C LYS A 7 -10.72 27.67 -4.47
N GLU A 8 -11.60 28.34 -5.20
CA GLU A 8 -11.53 29.77 -5.46
C GLU A 8 -12.90 30.29 -5.93
N ILE A 9 -13.18 31.56 -5.69
CA ILE A 9 -14.28 32.30 -6.32
C ILE A 9 -13.61 33.45 -7.07
N VAL A 10 -13.71 33.46 -8.39
CA VAL A 10 -13.10 34.47 -9.25
C VAL A 10 -14.17 35.49 -9.63
N GLU A 11 -13.83 36.78 -9.62
CA GLU A 11 -14.66 37.86 -10.19
C GLU A 11 -14.30 38.02 -11.67
N ASP A 12 -15.29 38.01 -12.57
CA ASP A 12 -15.06 38.20 -14.01
C ASP A 12 -15.29 39.65 -14.47
N GLU A 13 -14.81 39.99 -15.68
CA GLU A 13 -14.96 41.34 -16.28
C GLU A 13 -16.41 41.77 -16.52
N HIS A 14 -17.38 40.88 -16.30
CA HIS A 14 -18.82 41.10 -16.48
C HIS A 14 -19.58 41.16 -15.14
N GLY A 15 -18.88 41.04 -14.00
CA GLY A 15 -19.46 41.08 -12.65
C GLY A 15 -20.08 39.77 -12.16
N ASN A 16 -19.81 38.65 -12.85
CA ASN A 16 -20.17 37.32 -12.33
C ASN A 16 -19.09 36.81 -11.37
N ASN A 17 -19.47 35.84 -10.53
CA ASN A 17 -18.57 35.20 -9.58
C ASN A 17 -18.47 33.67 -9.82
N PRO A 18 -17.83 33.21 -10.92
CA PRO A 18 -17.57 31.79 -11.15
C PRO A 18 -16.83 31.11 -9.98
N ILE A 19 -17.42 30.01 -9.50
CA ILE A 19 -16.89 29.19 -8.40
C ILE A 19 -16.03 28.06 -8.98
N ILE A 20 -14.73 28.07 -8.68
CA ILE A 20 -13.79 27.03 -9.11
C ILE A 20 -13.82 25.88 -8.10
N LEU A 21 -14.19 24.68 -8.57
CA LEU A 21 -14.27 23.46 -7.76
C LEU A 21 -13.09 22.52 -8.03
N SER A 22 -12.70 21.73 -7.04
CA SER A 22 -11.65 20.71 -7.16
C SER A 22 -12.01 19.39 -6.46
N ARG A 23 -11.59 18.27 -7.07
CA ARG A 23 -11.49 16.94 -6.43
C ARG A 23 -10.04 16.53 -6.11
N THR A 24 -9.05 17.26 -6.63
CA THR A 24 -7.62 16.92 -6.53
C THR A 24 -6.87 17.69 -5.43
N ALA A 25 -7.48 18.75 -4.90
CA ALA A 25 -6.99 19.51 -3.75
C ALA A 25 -6.65 18.61 -2.55
N PRO A 26 -5.49 18.75 -1.88
CA PRO A 26 -5.24 18.11 -0.59
C PRO A 26 -6.16 18.66 0.53
N GLU A 27 -6.61 19.91 0.41
CA GLU A 27 -7.53 20.57 1.34
C GLU A 27 -8.89 19.86 1.41
N LEU A 28 -9.32 19.18 0.32
CA LEU A 28 -10.50 18.32 0.33
C LEU A 28 -10.39 17.21 1.38
N VAL A 29 -9.22 16.59 1.51
CA VAL A 29 -8.99 15.51 2.47
C VAL A 29 -8.95 16.07 3.90
N TYR A 30 -8.37 17.25 4.10
CA TYR A 30 -8.38 17.94 5.40
C TYR A 30 -9.82 18.20 5.90
N GLU A 31 -10.68 18.81 5.07
CA GLU A 31 -12.06 19.11 5.47
C GLU A 31 -12.94 17.85 5.59
N LEU A 32 -12.68 16.79 4.80
CA LEU A 32 -13.34 15.49 4.99
C LEU A 32 -12.99 14.84 6.33
N PHE A 33 -11.70 14.80 6.72
CA PHE A 33 -11.31 14.29 8.04
C PHE A 33 -11.87 15.15 9.18
N LYS A 34 -11.89 16.47 9.03
CA LYS A 34 -12.47 17.40 10.01
C LYS A 34 -14.00 17.28 10.15
N LYS A 35 -14.70 16.83 9.10
CA LYS A 35 -16.14 16.47 9.10
C LYS A 35 -16.40 15.11 9.78
N GLU A 36 -15.55 14.12 9.54
CA GLU A 36 -15.74 12.73 10.00
C GLU A 36 -15.19 12.46 11.42
N VAL A 37 -14.14 13.16 11.83
CA VAL A 37 -13.41 12.93 13.09
C VAL A 37 -13.75 14.04 14.09
N PRO A 38 -14.67 13.82 15.05
CA PRO A 38 -15.08 14.85 16.02
C PRO A 38 -13.92 15.31 16.92
N GLU A 39 -12.89 14.49 17.10
CA GLU A 39 -11.67 14.84 17.83
C GLU A 39 -10.83 15.90 17.10
N ILE A 40 -10.98 16.04 15.78
CA ILE A 40 -10.40 17.12 14.97
C ILE A 40 -11.29 18.36 15.02
N ALA A 41 -12.61 18.19 14.87
CA ALA A 41 -13.57 19.30 14.98
C ALA A 41 -13.57 19.97 16.37
N GLY A 42 -13.17 19.23 17.42
CA GLY A 42 -13.04 19.71 18.79
C GLY A 42 -11.60 20.01 19.24
N ASP A 43 -10.69 20.35 18.32
CA ASP A 43 -9.31 20.80 18.61
C ASP A 43 -8.51 19.88 19.57
N THR A 44 -8.80 18.58 19.59
CA THR A 44 -8.10 17.58 20.42
C THR A 44 -7.01 16.87 19.62
N VAL A 45 -7.28 16.64 18.34
CA VAL A 45 -6.36 16.11 17.33
C VAL A 45 -6.18 17.15 16.23
N PHE A 46 -4.94 17.44 15.88
CA PHE A 46 -4.54 18.42 14.88
C PHE A 46 -3.92 17.73 13.67
N ILE A 47 -4.42 18.04 12.48
CA ILE A 47 -3.74 17.69 11.23
C ILE A 47 -2.56 18.66 11.07
N LYS A 48 -1.35 18.12 11.01
CA LYS A 48 -0.08 18.87 10.87
C LYS A 48 0.30 19.10 9.41
N GLY A 49 -0.16 18.24 8.50
CA GLY A 49 0.05 18.36 7.07
C GLY A 49 -0.70 17.27 6.30
N VAL A 50 -1.06 17.57 5.05
CA VAL A 50 -1.66 16.63 4.09
C VAL A 50 -0.85 16.72 2.80
N VAL A 51 -0.41 15.59 2.28
CA VAL A 51 0.21 15.51 0.95
C VAL A 51 -0.46 14.41 0.14
N ARG A 52 -0.72 14.68 -1.13
CA ARG A 52 -1.65 13.92 -1.94
C ARG A 52 -1.17 13.75 -3.37
N GLU A 53 -1.27 12.52 -3.87
CA GLU A 53 -1.19 12.14 -5.27
C GLU A 53 -2.58 11.58 -5.65
N PRO A 54 -3.49 12.40 -6.19
CA PRO A 54 -4.93 12.09 -6.26
C PRO A 54 -5.24 10.79 -7.00
N GLY A 55 -6.04 9.93 -6.38
CA GLY A 55 -6.42 8.62 -6.93
C GLY A 55 -5.38 7.51 -6.76
N GLU A 56 -4.16 7.82 -6.30
CA GLU A 56 -3.15 6.81 -5.94
C GLU A 56 -2.93 6.77 -4.43
N ARG A 57 -2.47 7.87 -3.80
CA ARG A 57 -2.09 7.87 -2.39
C ARG A 57 -2.11 9.26 -1.73
N THR A 58 -2.61 9.32 -0.49
CA THR A 58 -2.46 10.46 0.42
C THR A 58 -1.72 10.04 1.68
N LYS A 59 -0.85 10.91 2.19
CA LYS A 59 -0.28 10.81 3.54
C LYS A 59 -0.75 12.01 4.37
N ILE A 60 -1.28 11.74 5.57
CA ILE A 60 -1.79 12.77 6.49
C ILE A 60 -1.09 12.65 7.85
N ALA A 61 -0.41 13.71 8.27
CA ALA A 61 0.27 13.78 9.56
C ALA A 61 -0.68 14.30 10.64
N VAL A 62 -0.86 13.55 11.73
CA VAL A 62 -1.80 13.87 12.81
C VAL A 62 -1.13 13.87 14.19
N TYR A 63 -1.57 14.75 15.07
CA TYR A 63 -0.95 15.02 16.38
C TYR A 63 -2.02 15.28 17.44
N SER A 64 -1.89 14.76 18.67
CA SER A 64 -2.72 15.20 19.79
C SER A 64 -1.90 15.99 20.80
N LYS A 65 -2.51 17.05 21.36
CA LYS A 65 -1.98 17.77 22.52
C LYS A 65 -2.33 17.09 23.85
N GLN A 66 -3.30 16.17 23.86
CA GLN A 66 -3.83 15.58 25.08
C GLN A 66 -3.20 14.20 25.34
N ALA A 67 -2.51 14.07 26.48
CA ALA A 67 -1.98 12.79 26.92
C ALA A 67 -3.11 11.75 27.05
N GLY A 68 -2.88 10.54 26.52
CA GLY A 68 -3.86 9.46 26.49
C GLY A 68 -4.84 9.49 25.31
N VAL A 69 -4.77 10.47 24.42
CA VAL A 69 -5.52 10.47 23.14
C VAL A 69 -4.58 10.05 22.00
N ASP A 70 -4.88 8.92 21.37
CA ASP A 70 -4.21 8.47 20.14
C ASP A 70 -4.78 9.22 18.92
N PRO A 71 -3.99 10.06 18.23
CA PRO A 71 -4.46 10.79 17.05
C PRO A 71 -4.65 9.89 15.82
N VAL A 72 -3.94 8.76 15.72
CA VAL A 72 -4.08 7.82 14.60
C VAL A 72 -5.35 6.99 14.78
N GLY A 73 -5.54 6.39 15.95
CA GLY A 73 -6.75 5.65 16.31
C GLY A 73 -8.03 6.48 16.23
N ALA A 74 -7.98 7.78 16.58
CA ALA A 74 -9.08 8.71 16.37
C ALA A 74 -9.44 8.85 14.87
N CYS A 75 -8.46 9.08 14.00
CA CYS A 75 -8.70 9.28 12.57
C CYS A 75 -9.06 7.98 11.82
N VAL A 76 -8.54 6.84 12.24
CA VAL A 76 -8.87 5.52 11.67
C VAL A 76 -10.26 5.06 12.13
N GLY A 77 -10.58 5.24 13.42
CA GLY A 77 -11.81 4.73 14.03
C GLY A 77 -11.83 3.20 14.17
N GLN A 78 -12.88 2.66 14.81
CA GLN A 78 -13.02 1.21 14.98
C GLN A 78 -12.99 0.49 13.63
N LYS A 79 -12.09 -0.49 13.46
CA LYS A 79 -11.91 -1.28 12.22
C LYS A 79 -11.72 -0.44 10.93
N GLY A 80 -11.23 0.79 11.06
CA GLY A 80 -11.01 1.71 9.94
C GLY A 80 -12.28 2.36 9.39
N ILE A 81 -13.39 2.41 10.14
CA ILE A 81 -14.68 2.95 9.64
C ILE A 81 -14.57 4.42 9.20
N ARG A 82 -13.90 5.29 9.98
CA ARG A 82 -13.79 6.73 9.68
C ARG A 82 -12.96 6.99 8.42
N VAL A 83 -11.78 6.37 8.33
CA VAL A 83 -10.92 6.49 7.14
C VAL A 83 -11.56 5.89 5.87
N LYS A 84 -12.40 4.85 6.00
CA LYS A 84 -13.20 4.33 4.88
C LYS A 84 -14.27 5.33 4.43
N ALA A 85 -15.04 5.90 5.35
CA ALA A 85 -16.05 6.91 5.03
C ALA A 85 -15.45 8.13 4.31
N VAL A 86 -14.25 8.59 4.72
CA VAL A 86 -13.51 9.64 3.99
C VAL A 86 -13.15 9.19 2.57
N ASN A 87 -12.70 7.94 2.38
CA ASN A 87 -12.33 7.43 1.06
C ASN A 87 -13.54 7.24 0.13
N ASP A 88 -14.68 6.81 0.68
CA ASP A 88 -15.95 6.67 -0.04
C ASP A 88 -16.47 8.04 -0.53
N ASP A 89 -16.31 9.12 0.27
CA ASP A 89 -16.63 10.50 -0.14
C ASP A 89 -15.64 11.07 -1.18
N LEU A 90 -14.36 10.62 -1.15
CA LEU A 90 -13.37 10.88 -2.20
C LEU A 90 -13.68 10.14 -3.51
N GLY A 91 -14.35 8.99 -3.45
CA GLY A 91 -14.87 8.28 -4.62
C GLY A 91 -13.80 7.76 -5.58
N LEU A 92 -12.60 7.47 -5.07
CA LEU A 92 -11.43 6.96 -5.78
C LEU A 92 -10.81 5.85 -4.93
N ASP A 93 -10.11 4.86 -5.53
CA ASP A 93 -9.38 3.83 -4.76
C ASP A 93 -8.02 4.33 -4.22
N GLU A 94 -8.00 5.58 -3.75
CA GLU A 94 -6.84 6.25 -3.17
C GLU A 94 -6.47 5.59 -1.83
N LYS A 95 -5.17 5.38 -1.57
CA LYS A 95 -4.73 4.81 -0.27
C LYS A 95 -4.36 5.94 0.68
N ILE A 96 -5.03 6.01 1.83
CA ILE A 96 -4.80 7.05 2.84
C ILE A 96 -3.95 6.49 3.99
N ASP A 97 -2.71 6.94 4.11
CA ASP A 97 -1.86 6.66 5.27
C ASP A 97 -2.04 7.75 6.33
N ILE A 98 -2.52 7.37 7.52
CA ILE A 98 -2.59 8.25 8.68
C ILE A 98 -1.34 8.02 9.52
N ILE A 99 -0.53 9.06 9.71
CA ILE A 99 0.82 9.00 10.28
C ILE A 99 0.86 9.88 11.54
N GLN A 100 1.42 9.36 12.63
CA GLN A 100 1.63 10.18 13.82
C GLN A 100 2.77 11.18 13.58
N TYR A 101 2.48 12.46 13.71
CA TYR A 101 3.50 13.51 13.71
C TYR A 101 4.34 13.44 14.99
N ASN A 102 5.66 13.56 14.84
CA ASN A 102 6.62 13.64 15.93
C ASN A 102 7.48 14.91 15.80
N GLU A 103 7.97 15.43 16.92
CA GLU A 103 8.92 16.55 16.95
C GLU A 103 10.36 16.09 16.73
N ASP A 104 10.63 14.79 16.91
CA ASP A 104 11.84 14.14 16.43
C ASP A 104 11.72 13.85 14.93
N ASP A 105 12.51 14.56 14.11
CA ASP A 105 12.56 14.41 12.66
C ASP A 105 12.84 12.95 12.21
N ALA A 106 13.70 12.22 12.92
CA ALA A 106 14.09 10.86 12.54
C ALA A 106 12.94 9.86 12.78
N LEU A 107 12.21 10.02 13.88
CA LEU A 107 10.98 9.26 14.14
C LEU A 107 9.89 9.63 13.14
N PHE A 108 9.67 10.92 12.86
CA PHE A 108 8.65 11.34 11.90
C PHE A 108 8.93 10.87 10.47
N ILE A 109 10.19 10.84 10.04
CA ILE A 109 10.61 10.30 8.74
C ILE A 109 10.40 8.78 8.66
N ARG A 110 10.74 8.03 9.72
CA ARG A 110 10.46 6.59 9.83
C ARG A 110 8.97 6.31 9.67
N GLU A 111 8.10 7.01 10.41
CA GLU A 111 6.65 6.83 10.32
C GLU A 111 6.08 7.29 8.97
N ALA A 112 6.61 8.37 8.37
CA ALA A 112 6.13 8.86 7.07
C ALA A 112 6.37 7.87 5.91
N LEU A 113 7.42 7.04 5.99
CA LEU A 113 7.73 6.01 5.01
C LEU A 113 6.91 4.71 5.16
N SER A 114 6.10 4.59 6.22
CA SER A 114 5.09 3.53 6.37
C SER A 114 4.30 3.34 5.07
N PRO A 115 4.11 2.11 4.57
CA PRO A 115 4.20 0.82 5.28
C PRO A 115 5.60 0.17 5.31
N ALA A 116 6.64 0.80 4.76
CA ALA A 116 7.98 0.21 4.72
C ALA A 116 8.65 0.20 6.10
N LYS A 117 9.31 -0.91 6.45
CA LYS A 117 10.09 -1.00 7.69
C LYS A 117 11.47 -0.37 7.49
N VAL A 118 11.76 0.65 8.29
CA VAL A 118 13.04 1.38 8.30
C VAL A 118 13.95 0.86 9.41
N LYS A 119 15.21 0.56 9.09
CA LYS A 119 16.26 0.17 10.06
C LYS A 119 16.80 1.39 10.81
N ASP A 120 17.21 2.42 10.08
CA ASP A 120 17.82 3.63 10.64
C ASP A 120 17.56 4.88 9.80
N VAL A 121 17.70 6.06 10.42
CA VAL A 121 17.48 7.38 9.80
C VAL A 121 18.54 8.39 10.27
N GLU A 122 19.54 8.66 9.43
CA GLU A 122 20.50 9.75 9.66
C GLU A 122 19.91 11.07 9.14
N VAL A 123 19.67 12.06 10.02
CA VAL A 123 19.08 13.36 9.64
C VAL A 123 20.10 14.50 9.72
N ASP A 124 20.42 15.13 8.59
CA ASP A 124 21.10 16.44 8.59
C ASP A 124 20.08 17.58 8.60
N LYS A 125 19.89 18.16 9.79
CA LYS A 125 18.97 19.29 10.00
C LYS A 125 19.42 20.60 9.31
N LYS A 126 20.66 20.70 8.82
CA LYS A 126 21.17 21.89 8.11
C LYS A 126 20.84 21.85 6.62
N THR A 127 21.09 20.73 5.95
CA THR A 127 20.82 20.56 4.52
C THR A 127 19.38 20.12 4.24
N LYS A 128 18.64 19.67 5.26
CA LYS A 128 17.32 19.03 5.13
C LYS A 128 17.36 17.78 4.24
N VAL A 129 18.47 17.03 4.32
CA VAL A 129 18.62 15.68 3.77
C VAL A 129 18.55 14.68 4.92
N ALA A 130 17.88 13.55 4.71
CA ALA A 130 17.95 12.39 5.59
C ALA A 130 18.27 11.13 4.78
N LYS A 131 19.25 10.36 5.25
CA LYS A 131 19.53 9.03 4.70
C LYS A 131 18.70 8.01 5.47
N VAL A 132 18.07 7.09 4.76
CA VAL A 132 17.16 6.10 5.35
C VAL A 132 17.61 4.70 4.96
N THR A 133 18.09 3.93 5.94
CA THR A 133 18.54 2.56 5.73
C THR A 133 17.37 1.60 5.84
N VAL A 134 17.21 0.74 4.83
CA VAL A 134 16.18 -0.30 4.74
C VAL A 134 16.79 -1.63 4.31
N ASP A 135 16.16 -2.74 4.66
CA ASP A 135 16.48 -4.02 4.02
C ASP A 135 16.18 -3.97 2.50
N GLU A 136 16.95 -4.72 1.72
CA GLU A 136 16.74 -4.88 0.27
C GLU A 136 15.28 -5.25 -0.07
N GLU A 137 14.65 -6.11 0.74
CA GLU A 137 13.22 -6.49 0.64
C GLU A 137 12.24 -5.33 0.88
N GLN A 138 12.62 -4.34 1.70
CA GLN A 138 11.76 -3.22 2.10
C GLN A 138 11.90 -2.01 1.17
N ALA A 139 12.99 -1.91 0.41
CA ALA A 139 13.24 -0.79 -0.49
C ALA A 139 12.15 -0.57 -1.57
N PRO A 140 11.54 -1.61 -2.19
CA PRO A 140 10.43 -1.42 -3.12
C PRO A 140 9.19 -0.78 -2.48
N LEU A 141 8.94 -1.05 -1.18
CA LEU A 141 7.87 -0.42 -0.41
C LEU A 141 8.22 1.02 -0.01
N ALA A 142 9.47 1.25 0.40
CA ALA A 142 9.95 2.58 0.83
C ALA A 142 9.89 3.60 -0.32
N ILE A 143 10.38 3.21 -1.50
CA ILE A 143 10.30 4.00 -2.74
C ILE A 143 8.84 4.06 -3.22
N GLY A 144 8.18 2.90 -3.33
CA GLY A 144 6.84 2.76 -3.88
C GLY A 144 6.76 2.89 -5.40
N LYS A 145 5.58 2.59 -5.97
CA LYS A 145 5.27 2.76 -7.39
C LYS A 145 5.66 4.16 -7.86
N HIS A 146 6.51 4.25 -8.90
CA HIS A 146 7.07 5.50 -9.45
C HIS A 146 7.68 6.48 -8.40
N GLY A 147 8.14 5.98 -7.24
CA GLY A 147 8.66 6.83 -6.17
C GLY A 147 7.58 7.57 -5.36
N ILE A 148 6.29 7.28 -5.56
CA ILE A 148 5.18 8.01 -4.90
C ILE A 148 5.29 7.96 -3.37
N ASN A 149 5.72 6.84 -2.76
CA ASN A 149 5.79 6.73 -1.31
C ASN A 149 6.89 7.62 -0.72
N VAL A 150 8.11 7.56 -1.26
CA VAL A 150 9.23 8.41 -0.84
C VAL A 150 8.99 9.89 -1.17
N ASN A 151 8.38 10.19 -2.32
CA ASN A 151 8.04 11.57 -2.71
C ASN A 151 6.98 12.18 -1.78
N LEU A 152 5.96 11.43 -1.38
CA LEU A 152 4.98 11.90 -0.39
C LEU A 152 5.61 12.02 1.00
N ALA A 153 6.40 11.05 1.45
CA ALA A 153 7.11 11.14 2.74
C ALA A 153 8.06 12.35 2.80
N SER A 154 8.76 12.64 1.70
CA SER A 154 9.63 13.83 1.55
C SER A 154 8.82 15.13 1.62
N LYS A 155 7.73 15.26 0.83
CA LYS A 155 6.82 16.42 0.87
C LYS A 155 6.20 16.64 2.26
N LEU A 156 5.87 15.58 2.99
CA LEU A 156 5.21 15.65 4.31
C LEU A 156 6.17 16.03 5.45
N THR A 157 7.41 15.58 5.37
CA THR A 157 8.44 15.81 6.40
C THR A 157 9.24 17.10 6.15
N GLY A 158 9.30 17.57 4.90
CA GLY A 158 10.15 18.70 4.50
C GLY A 158 11.63 18.33 4.39
N TYR A 159 11.94 17.05 4.16
CA TYR A 159 13.30 16.52 3.97
C TYR A 159 13.43 15.83 2.62
N GLN A 160 14.58 15.96 1.94
CA GLN A 160 14.97 15.01 0.90
C GLN A 160 15.32 13.67 1.56
N LEU A 161 14.79 12.56 1.03
CA LEU A 161 14.93 11.22 1.59
C LEU A 161 15.75 10.33 0.65
N ASP A 162 16.99 10.05 1.03
CA ASP A 162 17.92 9.20 0.28
C ASP A 162 17.82 7.76 0.82
N ILE A 163 17.15 6.87 0.08
CA ILE A 163 16.94 5.48 0.49
C ILE A 163 18.20 4.64 0.23
N ILE A 164 18.76 4.06 1.29
CA ILE A 164 19.95 3.17 1.24
C ILE A 164 19.49 1.73 1.49
N GLN A 165 19.92 0.83 0.61
CA GLN A 165 19.66 -0.61 0.72
C GLN A 165 20.81 -1.29 1.47
N GLU A 166 20.49 -2.04 2.51
CA GLU A 166 21.42 -2.91 3.22
C GLU A 166 21.01 -4.38 3.03
N GLN A 167 21.97 -5.23 2.66
CA GLN A 167 21.72 -6.68 2.54
C GLN A 167 21.51 -7.29 3.92
N SER A 168 20.62 -8.28 4.02
CA SER A 168 20.29 -8.94 5.28
C SER A 168 21.25 -10.09 5.58
N ASP A 169 21.91 -10.06 6.75
CA ASP A 169 22.86 -11.10 7.21
C ASP A 169 22.24 -12.52 7.36
N GLN A 170 20.92 -12.64 7.22
CA GLN A 170 20.16 -13.87 7.46
C GLN A 170 20.46 -15.00 6.46
N ALA A 171 21.10 -14.70 5.32
CA ALA A 171 21.51 -15.69 4.32
C ALA A 171 22.62 -16.65 4.80
N ALA A 172 23.33 -16.35 5.89
CA ALA A 172 24.54 -17.06 6.30
C ALA A 172 24.32 -18.34 7.16
N VAL A 173 23.10 -18.60 7.65
CA VAL A 173 22.86 -19.61 8.71
C VAL A 173 22.37 -20.97 8.20
N SER A 174 21.91 -21.06 6.95
CA SER A 174 21.25 -22.24 6.39
C SER A 174 22.10 -22.92 5.31
N HIS A 175 23.13 -23.68 5.71
CA HIS A 175 23.75 -24.82 5.00
C HIS A 175 25.12 -25.21 5.63
N LYS A 176 25.17 -25.66 6.90
CA LYS A 176 26.44 -26.15 7.47
C LYS A 176 26.37 -27.19 8.60
N GLU A 177 25.39 -28.08 8.58
CA GLU A 177 25.44 -29.36 9.32
C GLU A 177 25.15 -30.53 8.37
N GLU A 178 25.55 -31.74 8.79
CA GLU A 178 25.60 -33.03 8.04
C GLU A 178 26.75 -33.24 7.03
N ILE A 179 27.99 -33.31 7.52
CA ILE A 179 29.00 -34.28 7.01
C ILE A 179 29.80 -34.86 8.19
N SER A 180 29.54 -36.11 8.59
CA SER A 180 30.56 -37.12 8.98
C SER A 180 29.93 -38.39 9.60
N GLN A 181 30.69 -39.50 9.54
CA GLN A 181 30.46 -40.84 10.12
C GLN A 181 29.55 -41.75 9.25
N ASP A 182 30.03 -42.60 8.32
CA ASP A 182 31.14 -43.61 8.29
C ASP A 182 30.60 -45.04 8.45
N ALA A 183 31.22 -46.01 7.76
CA ALA A 183 30.73 -47.40 7.59
C ALA A 183 31.91 -48.39 7.52
N PRO A 184 31.79 -49.61 8.08
CA PRO A 184 31.14 -50.74 7.39
C PRO A 184 30.30 -51.62 8.38
N GLN A 185 29.87 -52.87 8.16
CA GLN A 185 30.23 -53.95 7.21
C GLN A 185 29.05 -54.94 7.01
N ALA A 186 29.19 -55.92 6.11
CA ALA A 186 28.07 -56.71 5.55
C ALA A 186 27.88 -58.13 6.13
N THR A 187 26.66 -58.66 5.97
CA THR A 187 26.32 -60.10 5.93
C THR A 187 25.19 -60.34 4.93
N GLU A 188 25.29 -61.40 4.11
CA GLU A 188 24.27 -61.82 3.13
C GLU A 188 23.28 -62.89 3.72
N PRO A 189 22.55 -63.72 2.95
CA PRO A 189 21.13 -63.44 2.68
C PRO A 189 20.19 -64.61 3.06
N VAL A 190 18.87 -64.41 2.92
CA VAL A 190 17.87 -65.50 2.94
C VAL A 190 16.88 -65.32 1.80
N LEU A 191 16.63 -66.40 1.06
CA LEU A 191 15.70 -66.50 -0.06
C LEU A 191 14.33 -67.02 0.38
N SER A 192 13.26 -66.60 -0.31
CA SER A 192 12.02 -67.37 -0.46
C SER A 192 11.30 -66.95 -1.74
N GLU A 193 10.94 -67.92 -2.58
CA GLU A 193 10.46 -67.74 -3.96
C GLU A 193 8.92 -67.78 -4.09
N GLY A 194 8.40 -67.52 -5.29
CA GLY A 194 6.99 -67.59 -5.69
C GLY A 194 6.56 -66.33 -6.45
N GLU A 195 6.53 -66.30 -7.79
CA GLU A 195 5.59 -66.98 -8.72
C GLU A 195 4.12 -66.51 -8.55
N ASP A 196 3.36 -66.17 -9.59
CA ASP A 196 3.65 -66.01 -11.04
C ASP A 196 2.58 -65.12 -11.71
N THR A 197 2.96 -64.44 -12.80
CA THR A 197 2.26 -64.32 -14.11
C THR A 197 2.34 -62.95 -14.79
N ALA A 198 2.46 -63.00 -16.12
CA ALA A 198 2.28 -61.94 -17.12
C ALA A 198 1.61 -62.59 -18.36
N PRO A 199 1.36 -61.95 -19.54
CA PRO A 199 1.56 -60.55 -19.95
C PRO A 199 0.25 -59.95 -20.58
N VAL A 200 0.31 -59.42 -21.83
CA VAL A 200 -0.77 -58.80 -22.66
C VAL A 200 -1.05 -57.33 -22.25
N THR A 201 -0.58 -56.29 -22.96
CA THR A 201 -0.99 -55.69 -24.27
C THR A 201 -2.45 -55.18 -24.29
N GLU A 202 -2.84 -54.10 -25.00
CA GLU A 202 -2.27 -53.45 -26.18
C GLU A 202 -2.66 -51.94 -26.29
N GLU A 203 -2.48 -51.35 -27.48
CA GLU A 203 -2.83 -50.01 -28.01
C GLU A 203 -4.33 -49.60 -27.85
N ALA A 204 -4.81 -48.38 -28.18
CA ALA A 204 -4.30 -46.99 -28.26
C ALA A 204 -5.48 -46.07 -28.71
N THR A 205 -5.27 -44.74 -28.86
CA THR A 205 -6.08 -43.78 -29.65
C THR A 205 -7.58 -43.54 -29.27
N ALA A 206 -8.29 -42.50 -29.74
CA ALA A 206 -7.93 -41.09 -29.98
C ALA A 206 -9.17 -40.18 -30.21
N THR A 207 -9.18 -38.99 -29.59
CA THR A 207 -9.80 -37.74 -30.12
C THR A 207 -11.36 -37.74 -30.34
N PRO A 208 -12.02 -36.89 -31.18
CA PRO A 208 -12.91 -35.84 -30.61
C PRO A 208 -14.31 -35.68 -31.27
N SER A 209 -15.12 -34.74 -30.74
CA SER A 209 -16.25 -34.03 -31.39
C SER A 209 -16.59 -32.80 -30.51
N GLU A 210 -16.99 -31.60 -30.93
CA GLU A 210 -17.86 -31.13 -32.05
C GLU A 210 -19.36 -31.48 -31.83
N GLU A 211 -20.37 -30.65 -32.16
CA GLU A 211 -20.37 -29.31 -32.78
C GLU A 211 -21.64 -28.47 -32.41
N THR A 212 -21.64 -27.18 -32.80
CA THR A 212 -22.77 -26.21 -32.92
C THR A 212 -23.74 -26.57 -34.08
N PRO A 213 -24.95 -25.94 -34.31
CA PRO A 213 -25.38 -24.52 -34.19
C PRO A 213 -26.72 -24.35 -33.41
N SER A 214 -27.77 -23.53 -33.67
CA SER A 214 -28.21 -22.61 -34.76
C SER A 214 -29.38 -21.69 -34.27
N VAL A 215 -30.07 -20.76 -34.98
CA VAL A 215 -29.82 -19.78 -36.09
C VAL A 215 -31.11 -18.91 -36.30
N THR A 216 -30.98 -17.60 -36.62
CA THR A 216 -32.06 -16.61 -37.00
C THR A 216 -33.20 -16.34 -35.99
N GLU A 217 -34.03 -15.27 -36.07
CA GLU A 217 -34.37 -14.20 -37.05
C GLU A 217 -34.66 -12.89 -36.25
N GLU A 218 -34.30 -11.65 -36.63
CA GLU A 218 -34.99 -10.67 -37.51
C GLU A 218 -36.47 -10.37 -37.10
N VAL A 219 -37.07 -9.16 -37.14
CA VAL A 219 -37.07 -8.01 -38.10
C VAL A 219 -37.54 -6.68 -37.45
N SER A 220 -36.99 -5.53 -37.91
CA SER A 220 -37.46 -4.09 -37.88
C SER A 220 -38.24 -3.50 -36.68
N GLU A 221 -38.72 -2.25 -36.57
CA GLU A 221 -38.83 -0.99 -37.37
C GLU A 221 -38.67 0.19 -36.34
N GLU A 222 -38.69 1.51 -36.55
CA GLU A 222 -38.94 2.49 -37.64
C GLU A 222 -38.14 3.79 -37.29
N ALA A 223 -38.26 4.91 -38.03
CA ALA A 223 -37.65 6.20 -37.67
C ALA A 223 -38.50 7.44 -38.03
N ALA A 224 -38.67 8.37 -37.07
CA ALA A 224 -39.15 9.75 -37.27
C ALA A 224 -38.77 10.65 -36.07
#